data_AF-A0A819QTW4-F1
#
_entry.id   AF-A0A819QTW4-F1
#
_cell.length_a   1.000
_cell.length_b   1.000
_cell.length_c   1.000
_cell.angle_alpha   90.00
_cell.angle_beta   90.00
_cell.angle_gamma   90.00
#
_symmetry.space_group_name_H-M   'P 1'
#
loop_
_entity.id
_entity.type
_entity.pdbx_description
1 polymer ?
#
loop_
_entity_poly.entity_id
_entity_poly.type
_entity_poly.pdbx_seq_one_letter_code
_entity_poly.pdbx_strand_id
1 'polypeptide(L)'
;MGDTTDADFDYLCTRIIGPGQAVQSLKEKPWCDVPILVFRNQLRTEINNRAAVDKAKEGGIPLVVVVAHDKIRSKISADNAIYERLLYIPDNKTELLPGLLPFVPNMPVLLTDNIACELGLSNGTQGIFRELIYDDQEEPDGLKIKSEVFPSNTIYIRKPIYALVEINTSQLETSLDGLRPKLIPIPLIKKQFAVSIKQLFGR
;
A
#
# COMPACT_ATOMS: atom_id res chain seq x y z
N MET A 1 14.69 34.89 2.33
CA MET A 1 14.64 34.43 3.74
C MET A 1 13.17 34.31 4.10
N GLY A 2 12.77 33.20 4.72
CA GLY A 2 11.38 33.01 5.14
C GLY A 2 11.16 33.72 6.47
N ASP A 3 10.55 34.91 6.43
CA ASP A 3 10.08 35.57 7.65
C ASP A 3 8.86 34.79 8.14
N THR A 4 8.90 34.34 9.40
CA THR A 4 7.83 33.58 10.05
C THR A 4 7.40 34.37 11.27
N THR A 5 6.11 34.66 11.41
CA THR A 5 5.55 35.33 12.59
C THR A 5 5.16 34.32 13.67
N ASP A 6 4.95 34.79 14.91
CA ASP A 6 4.43 33.94 15.98
C ASP A 6 3.05 33.34 15.62
N ALA A 7 2.22 34.08 14.89
CA ALA A 7 0.93 33.59 14.40
C ALA A 7 1.09 32.44 13.37
N ASP A 8 2.11 32.50 12.52
CA ASP A 8 2.42 31.42 11.58
C ASP A 8 2.88 30.15 12.33
N PHE A 9 3.71 30.33 13.37
CA PHE A 9 4.14 29.23 14.23
C PHE A 9 2.96 28.57 14.95
N ASP A 10 2.11 29.36 15.60
CA ASP A 10 0.92 28.86 16.30
C ASP A 10 -0.02 28.12 15.36
N TYR A 11 -0.25 28.65 14.16
CA TYR A 11 -1.06 27.99 13.13
C TYR A 11 -0.46 26.63 12.71
N LEU A 12 0.85 26.57 12.47
CA LEU A 12 1.54 25.32 12.11
C LEU A 12 1.44 24.27 13.21
N CYS A 13 1.52 24.68 14.48
CA CYS A 13 1.32 23.78 15.62
C CYS A 13 -0.07 23.12 15.62
N THR A 14 -1.10 23.76 15.05
CA THR A 14 -2.43 23.13 14.87
C THR A 14 -2.48 22.03 13.80
N ARG A 15 -1.39 21.85 13.05
CA ARG A 15 -1.26 20.89 11.93
C ARG A 15 -0.22 19.80 12.18
N ILE A 16 0.32 19.71 13.40
CA ILE A 16 1.32 18.71 13.79
C ILE A 16 0.73 17.77 14.84
N ILE A 17 0.91 16.47 14.65
CA ILE A 17 0.66 15.46 15.67
C ILE A 17 1.98 15.22 16.41
N GLY A 18 2.16 15.90 17.55
CA GLY A 18 3.39 15.84 18.33
C GLY A 18 3.53 14.55 19.17
N PRO A 19 4.74 14.23 19.64
CA PRO A 19 4.94 13.14 20.61
C PRO A 19 4.03 13.32 21.85
N GLY A 20 3.27 12.28 22.19
CA GLY A 20 2.35 12.30 23.34
C GLY A 20 1.01 13.00 23.09
N GLN A 21 0.80 13.60 21.92
CA GLN A 21 -0.51 14.11 21.49
C GLN A 21 -1.24 13.01 20.70
N ALA A 22 -2.11 12.27 21.38
CA ALA A 22 -3.03 11.38 20.70
C ALA A 22 -4.13 12.20 20.02
N VAL A 23 -4.16 12.21 18.68
CA VAL A 23 -5.36 12.63 17.96
C VAL A 23 -6.40 11.52 18.12
N GLN A 24 -7.59 11.88 18.60
CA GLN A 24 -8.67 10.91 18.85
C GLN A 24 -9.09 10.19 17.57
N SER A 25 -9.05 10.89 16.43
CA SER A 25 -9.41 10.33 15.14
C SER A 25 -8.76 11.10 13.97
N LEU A 26 -8.17 10.39 13.02
CA LEU A 26 -7.75 10.97 11.73
C LEU A 26 -8.93 11.20 10.78
N LYS A 27 -10.14 10.81 11.18
CA LYS A 27 -11.38 10.99 10.40
C LYS A 27 -12.05 12.34 10.64
N GLU A 28 -11.50 13.16 11.53
CA GLU A 28 -12.03 14.47 11.86
C GLU A 28 -11.18 15.58 11.23
N LYS A 29 -11.79 16.73 10.95
CA LYS A 29 -11.05 17.92 10.51
C LYS A 29 -10.04 18.33 11.60
N PRO A 30 -8.82 18.77 11.23
CA PRO A 30 -8.33 19.04 9.88
C PRO A 30 -7.69 17.83 9.17
N TRP A 31 -7.75 16.64 9.75
CA TRP A 31 -6.98 15.46 9.32
C TRP A 31 -7.69 14.60 8.27
N CYS A 32 -9.02 14.69 8.19
CA CYS A 32 -9.79 13.99 7.17
C CYS A 32 -9.47 14.53 5.77
N ASP A 33 -9.38 13.62 4.80
CA ASP A 33 -9.21 13.92 3.36
C ASP A 33 -7.95 14.73 3.00
N VAL A 34 -6.97 14.83 3.90
CA VAL A 34 -5.70 15.52 3.64
C VAL A 34 -4.51 14.55 3.56
N PRO A 35 -3.49 14.85 2.75
CA PRO A 35 -2.23 14.12 2.80
C PRO A 35 -1.57 14.23 4.18
N ILE A 36 -1.16 13.09 4.75
CA ILE A 36 -0.42 13.03 6.02
C ILE A 36 1.06 12.82 5.73
N LEU A 37 1.89 13.77 6.15
CA LEU A 37 3.34 13.67 6.07
C LEU A 37 3.91 13.02 7.32
N VAL A 38 4.82 12.08 7.14
CA VAL A 38 5.47 11.34 8.23
C VAL A 38 6.98 11.29 8.05
N PHE A 39 7.71 11.25 9.16
CA PHE A 39 9.18 11.20 9.15
C PHE A 39 9.76 9.82 8.78
N ARG A 40 8.97 8.73 8.90
CA ARG A 40 9.44 7.36 8.69
C ARG A 40 8.50 6.57 7.77
N ASN A 41 9.07 5.84 6.81
CA ASN A 41 8.31 5.00 5.87
C ASN A 41 7.45 3.94 6.58
N GLN A 42 7.96 3.34 7.67
CA GLN A 42 7.19 2.39 8.48
C GLN A 42 5.87 2.98 8.99
N LEU A 43 5.89 4.25 9.42
CA LEU A 43 4.70 4.92 9.92
C LEU A 43 3.70 5.18 8.79
N ARG A 44 4.18 5.49 7.57
CA ARG A 44 3.33 5.64 6.38
C ARG A 44 2.55 4.35 6.10
N THR A 45 3.25 3.21 6.09
CA THR A 45 2.62 1.91 5.81
C THR A 45 1.60 1.54 6.88
N GLU A 46 1.92 1.76 8.16
CA GLU A 46 0.99 1.50 9.25
C GLU A 46 -0.27 2.38 9.17
N ILE A 47 -0.11 3.68 8.89
CA ILE A 47 -1.24 4.60 8.73
C ILE A 47 -2.10 4.19 7.54
N ASN A 48 -1.49 3.86 6.40
CA ASN A 48 -2.22 3.44 5.20
C ASN A 48 -2.97 2.11 5.43
N ASN A 49 -2.37 1.16 6.14
CA ASN A 49 -3.02 -0.10 6.49
C ASN A 49 -4.25 0.13 7.38
N ARG A 50 -4.13 0.99 8.40
CA ARG A 50 -5.27 1.36 9.25
C ARG A 50 -6.37 2.07 8.47
N ALA A 51 -6.01 3.00 7.61
CA ALA A 51 -6.96 3.71 6.75
C ALA A 51 -7.74 2.74 5.84
N ALA A 52 -7.07 1.71 5.31
CA ALA A 52 -7.73 0.67 4.52
C ALA A 52 -8.69 -0.18 5.37
N VAL A 53 -8.26 -0.62 6.56
CA VAL A 53 -9.13 -1.35 7.50
C VAL A 53 -10.38 -0.54 7.86
N ASP A 54 -10.19 0.74 8.19
CA ASP A 54 -11.27 1.66 8.51
C ASP A 54 -12.23 1.84 7.33
N LYS A 55 -11.71 2.04 6.12
CA LYS A 55 -12.52 2.21 4.91
C LYS A 55 -13.34 0.97 4.58
N ALA A 56 -12.75 -0.22 4.72
CA ALA A 56 -13.46 -1.48 4.50
C ALA A 56 -14.60 -1.65 5.51
N LYS A 57 -14.34 -1.34 6.79
CA LYS A 57 -15.34 -1.39 7.87
C LYS A 57 -16.49 -0.41 7.62
N GLU A 58 -16.19 0.83 7.23
CA GLU A 58 -17.20 1.85 6.91
C GLU A 58 -18.07 1.46 5.71
N GLY A 59 -17.45 0.85 4.69
CA GLY A 59 -18.16 0.38 3.50
C GLY A 59 -18.94 -0.92 3.71
N GLY A 60 -18.76 -1.60 4.85
CA GLY A 60 -19.34 -2.92 5.08
C GLY A 60 -18.83 -3.98 4.09
N ILE A 61 -17.62 -3.80 3.56
CA ILE A 61 -17.02 -4.68 2.55
C ILE A 61 -15.83 -5.43 3.14
N PRO A 62 -15.54 -6.66 2.67
CA PRO A 62 -14.33 -7.37 3.06
C PRO A 62 -13.06 -6.60 2.66
N LEU A 63 -12.08 -6.56 3.55
CA LEU A 63 -10.74 -6.11 3.20
C LEU A 63 -10.07 -7.18 2.35
N VAL A 64 -9.55 -6.78 1.18
CA VAL A 64 -8.72 -7.65 0.34
C VAL A 64 -7.26 -7.27 0.54
N VAL A 65 -6.39 -8.26 0.75
CA VAL A 65 -4.94 -8.05 0.89
C VAL A 65 -4.21 -8.89 -0.14
N VAL A 66 -3.44 -8.24 -1.00
CA VAL A 66 -2.51 -8.93 -1.89
C VAL A 66 -1.26 -9.29 -1.11
N VAL A 67 -0.89 -10.56 -1.19
CA VAL A 67 0.28 -11.13 -0.51
C VAL A 67 1.42 -11.21 -1.51
N ALA A 68 2.59 -10.67 -1.15
CA ALA A 68 3.77 -10.76 -1.98
C ALA A 68 4.18 -12.24 -2.21
N HIS A 69 4.59 -12.54 -3.44
CA HIS A 69 5.12 -13.84 -3.82
C HIS A 69 6.65 -13.77 -3.90
N ASP A 70 7.29 -13.93 -2.75
CA ASP A 70 8.76 -13.92 -2.66
C ASP A 70 9.37 -15.24 -3.10
N LYS A 71 10.54 -15.16 -3.74
CA LYS A 71 11.36 -16.32 -4.11
C LYS A 71 12.81 -16.07 -3.73
N ILE A 72 13.39 -16.99 -2.95
CA ILE A 72 14.78 -16.87 -2.52
C ILE A 72 15.69 -17.52 -3.55
N ARG A 73 16.62 -16.74 -4.10
CA ARG A 73 17.72 -17.26 -4.93
C ARG A 73 18.84 -17.80 -4.02
N SER A 74 18.62 -18.96 -3.43
CA SER A 74 19.62 -19.66 -2.62
C SER A 74 19.64 -21.15 -2.96
N LYS A 75 20.80 -21.79 -2.78
CA LYS A 75 20.92 -23.26 -2.84
C LYS A 75 20.27 -23.93 -1.63
N ILE A 76 19.99 -23.17 -0.57
CA ILE A 76 19.38 -23.66 0.67
C ILE A 76 17.87 -23.62 0.49
N SER A 77 17.21 -24.76 0.69
CA SER A 77 15.74 -24.80 0.78
C SER A 77 15.30 -23.92 1.94
N ALA A 78 14.46 -22.93 1.65
CA ALA A 78 13.96 -22.03 2.66
C ALA A 78 12.73 -22.64 3.35
N ASP A 79 12.75 -22.64 4.67
CA ASP A 79 11.59 -23.00 5.49
C ASP A 79 10.44 -21.99 5.27
N ASN A 80 9.19 -22.44 5.39
CA ASN A 80 7.99 -21.60 5.34
C ASN A 80 8.08 -20.42 6.34
N ALA A 81 8.72 -20.64 7.49
CA ALA A 81 8.98 -19.59 8.47
C ALA A 81 9.82 -18.41 7.92
N ILE A 82 10.66 -18.63 6.91
CA ILE A 82 11.41 -17.54 6.26
C ILE A 82 10.44 -16.69 5.45
N TYR A 83 9.61 -17.30 4.61
CA TYR A 83 8.64 -16.59 3.77
C TYR A 83 7.64 -15.80 4.61
N GLU A 84 7.17 -16.36 5.74
CA GLU A 84 6.34 -15.60 6.69
C GLU A 84 7.02 -14.33 7.18
N ARG A 85 8.32 -14.39 7.49
CA ARG A 85 9.07 -13.21 7.98
C ARG A 85 9.40 -12.22 6.87
N LEU A 86 9.57 -12.66 5.63
CA LEU A 86 9.78 -11.77 4.49
C LEU A 86 8.60 -10.79 4.32
N LEU A 87 7.37 -11.26 4.54
CA LEU A 87 6.16 -10.44 4.41
C LEU A 87 6.13 -9.23 5.35
N TYR A 88 6.85 -9.30 6.48
CA TYR A 88 6.87 -8.26 7.51
C TYR A 88 8.15 -7.41 7.50
N ILE A 89 9.01 -7.58 6.48
CA ILE A 89 10.14 -6.66 6.31
C ILE A 89 9.57 -5.27 5.96
N PRO A 90 10.06 -4.20 6.61
CA PRO A 90 9.71 -2.83 6.25
C PRO A 90 9.95 -2.53 4.77
N ASP A 91 8.98 -1.89 4.12
CA ASP A 91 8.97 -1.58 2.68
C ASP A 91 10.22 -0.83 2.19
N ASN A 92 10.81 0.02 3.04
CA ASN A 92 12.05 0.73 2.76
C ASN A 92 13.29 -0.17 2.65
N LYS A 93 13.16 -1.46 2.96
CA LYS A 93 14.19 -2.49 2.77
C LYS A 93 13.85 -3.48 1.64
N THR A 94 12.71 -3.30 0.97
CA THR A 94 12.18 -4.19 -0.08
C THR A 94 11.82 -3.40 -1.34
N GLU A 95 12.64 -2.42 -1.72
CA GLU A 95 12.42 -1.58 -2.90
C GLU A 95 11.05 -0.88 -2.91
N LEU A 96 10.57 -0.46 -1.73
CA LEU A 96 9.28 0.19 -1.51
C LEU A 96 8.06 -0.70 -1.80
N LEU A 97 8.24 -2.03 -1.92
CA LEU A 97 7.15 -2.98 -2.08
C LEU A 97 6.83 -3.68 -0.74
N PRO A 98 5.63 -3.48 -0.17
CA PRO A 98 5.24 -4.16 1.06
C PRO A 98 4.93 -5.64 0.81
N GLY A 99 5.16 -6.49 1.81
CA GLY A 99 4.79 -7.91 1.75
C GLY A 99 3.28 -8.15 1.79
N LEU A 100 2.52 -7.23 2.38
CA LEU A 100 1.06 -7.26 2.44
C LEU A 100 0.53 -5.90 1.99
N LEU A 101 -0.25 -5.88 0.91
CA LEU A 101 -0.81 -4.66 0.32
C LEU A 101 -2.34 -4.71 0.39
N PRO A 102 -2.99 -3.91 1.26
CA PRO A 102 -4.44 -3.85 1.34
C PRO A 102 -5.05 -3.07 0.17
N PHE A 103 -6.20 -3.56 -0.30
CA PHE A 103 -7.00 -2.97 -1.37
C PHE A 103 -8.44 -2.81 -0.92
N VAL A 104 -8.94 -1.58 -1.04
CA VAL A 104 -10.34 -1.22 -0.76
C VAL A 104 -10.81 -0.26 -1.85
N PRO A 105 -11.88 -0.57 -2.59
CA PRO A 105 -12.41 0.30 -3.63
C PRO A 105 -12.59 1.75 -3.14
N ASN A 106 -12.31 2.69 -4.05
CA ASN A 106 -12.38 4.13 -3.84
C ASN A 106 -11.30 4.70 -2.90
N MET A 107 -10.23 3.94 -2.61
CA MET A 107 -9.07 4.49 -1.93
C MET A 107 -8.12 5.22 -2.89
N PRO A 108 -7.50 6.34 -2.44
CA PRO A 108 -6.42 6.95 -3.18
C PRO A 108 -5.20 6.04 -3.20
N VAL A 109 -4.56 5.94 -4.36
CA VAL A 109 -3.33 5.19 -4.59
C VAL A 109 -2.32 6.05 -5.32
N LEU A 110 -1.04 5.66 -5.24
CA LEU A 110 0.06 6.31 -5.91
C LEU A 110 0.83 5.27 -6.72
N LEU A 111 1.11 5.56 -7.99
CA LEU A 111 2.05 4.77 -8.76
C LEU A 111 3.46 4.96 -8.18
N THR A 112 4.18 3.85 -7.94
CA THR A 112 5.55 3.86 -7.41
C THR A 112 6.61 3.64 -8.48
N ASP A 113 6.19 3.37 -9.72
CA ASP A 113 7.06 3.02 -10.84
C ASP A 113 6.65 3.75 -12.11
N ASN A 114 7.62 3.91 -13.01
CA ASN A 114 7.39 4.46 -14.34
C ASN A 114 6.90 3.34 -15.26
N ILE A 115 5.65 3.41 -15.69
CA ILE A 115 5.02 2.41 -16.55
C ILE A 115 5.03 2.89 -18.00
N ALA A 116 4.50 4.09 -18.25
CA ALA A 116 4.42 4.74 -19.55
C ALA A 116 4.36 6.26 -19.34
N CYS A 117 5.53 6.89 -19.19
CA CYS A 117 5.64 8.30 -18.81
C CYS A 117 4.98 9.23 -19.83
N GLU A 118 5.08 8.89 -21.11
CA GLU A 118 4.45 9.57 -22.23
C GLU A 118 2.92 9.57 -22.17
N LEU A 119 2.33 8.63 -21.41
CA LEU A 119 0.89 8.54 -21.16
C LEU A 119 0.48 9.11 -19.80
N GLY A 120 1.39 9.75 -19.08
CA GLY A 120 1.18 10.26 -17.72
C GLY A 120 1.20 9.17 -16.62
N LEU A 121 1.71 7.97 -16.93
CA LEU A 121 1.79 6.84 -16.01
C LEU A 121 3.20 6.70 -15.45
N SER A 122 3.57 7.65 -14.59
CA SER A 122 4.87 7.74 -13.96
C SER A 122 4.80 7.58 -12.44
N ASN A 123 5.94 7.36 -11.80
CA ASN A 123 6.04 7.39 -10.34
C ASN A 123 5.52 8.74 -9.80
N GLY A 124 4.67 8.69 -8.78
CA GLY A 124 4.02 9.84 -8.18
C GLY A 124 2.66 10.19 -8.79
N THR A 125 2.23 9.51 -9.86
CA THR A 125 0.89 9.70 -10.41
C THR A 125 -0.16 9.18 -9.43
N GLN A 126 -1.10 10.04 -9.05
CA GLN A 126 -2.22 9.70 -8.19
C GLN A 126 -3.33 9.03 -8.97
N GLY A 127 -4.02 8.09 -8.32
CA GLY A 127 -5.21 7.46 -8.87
C GLY A 127 -6.18 7.03 -7.78
N ILE A 128 -7.32 6.51 -8.21
CA ILE A 128 -8.33 5.93 -7.33
C ILE A 128 -8.43 4.45 -7.65
N PHE A 129 -8.15 3.60 -6.67
CA PHE A 129 -8.30 2.16 -6.86
C PHE A 129 -9.79 1.80 -7.01
N ARG A 130 -10.12 1.00 -8.03
CA ARG A 130 -11.49 0.59 -8.32
C ARG A 130 -11.70 -0.90 -8.03
N GLU A 131 -10.84 -1.76 -8.56
CA GLU A 131 -11.04 -3.20 -8.50
C GLU A 131 -9.72 -3.96 -8.62
N LEU A 132 -9.63 -5.12 -7.96
CA LEU A 132 -8.52 -6.05 -8.11
C LEU A 132 -9.00 -7.23 -8.96
N ILE A 133 -8.31 -7.53 -10.04
CA ILE A 133 -8.54 -8.71 -10.86
C ILE A 133 -7.54 -9.79 -10.44
N TYR A 134 -8.04 -10.98 -10.11
CA TYR A 134 -7.26 -12.11 -9.61
C TYR A 134 -7.88 -13.43 -10.03
N ASP A 135 -7.09 -14.49 -9.99
CA ASP A 135 -7.56 -15.86 -10.23
C ASP A 135 -8.12 -16.43 -8.91
N ASP A 136 -9.38 -16.86 -8.92
CA ASP A 136 -10.13 -17.36 -7.76
C ASP A 136 -10.03 -18.88 -7.57
N GLN A 137 -9.34 -19.58 -8.48
CA GLN A 137 -9.29 -21.06 -8.53
C GLN A 137 -8.23 -21.70 -7.61
N GLU A 138 -7.70 -20.98 -6.62
CA GLU A 138 -6.57 -21.48 -5.81
C GLU A 138 -6.99 -22.07 -4.45
N GLU A 139 -6.48 -23.27 -4.15
CA GLU A 139 -6.50 -23.83 -2.79
C GLU A 139 -5.62 -22.98 -1.86
N PRO A 140 -6.00 -22.80 -0.58
CA PRO A 140 -5.20 -22.05 0.37
C PRO A 140 -3.85 -22.72 0.57
N ASP A 141 -2.81 -22.16 -0.05
CA ASP A 141 -1.42 -22.53 0.19
C ASP A 141 -1.16 -22.41 1.70
N GLY A 142 -0.68 -23.48 2.34
CA GLY A 142 -0.77 -23.73 3.80
C GLY A 142 -0.11 -22.71 4.74
N LEU A 143 0.40 -21.61 4.20
CA LEU A 143 0.81 -20.39 4.90
C LEU A 143 -0.41 -19.69 5.53
N LYS A 144 -0.60 -19.96 6.83
CA LYS A 144 -1.55 -19.22 7.66
C LYS A 144 -1.01 -17.82 7.92
N ILE A 145 -1.52 -16.82 7.19
CA ILE A 145 -1.18 -15.42 7.46
C ILE A 145 -1.81 -15.02 8.78
N LYS A 146 -0.99 -14.99 9.83
CA LYS A 146 -1.35 -14.39 11.12
C LYS A 146 -0.94 -12.93 11.07
N SER A 147 -1.86 -12.06 10.67
CA SER A 147 -1.67 -10.61 10.77
C SER A 147 -2.37 -10.09 12.01
N GLU A 148 -1.64 -9.39 12.87
CA GLU A 148 -2.25 -8.59 13.96
C GLU A 148 -2.81 -7.25 13.44
N VAL A 149 -2.45 -6.87 12.21
CA VAL A 149 -2.84 -5.60 11.58
C VAL A 149 -4.20 -5.69 10.91
N PHE A 150 -4.55 -6.84 10.32
CA PHE A 150 -5.75 -7.00 9.52
C PHE A 150 -6.82 -7.83 10.24
N PRO A 151 -8.12 -7.48 10.10
CA PRO A 151 -9.23 -8.23 10.68
C PRO A 151 -9.25 -9.72 10.27
N SER A 152 -9.90 -10.56 11.08
CA SER A 152 -10.01 -12.00 10.83
C SER A 152 -10.79 -12.38 9.57
N ASN A 153 -11.67 -11.51 9.07
CA ASN A 153 -12.44 -11.70 7.85
C ASN A 153 -11.74 -11.15 6.59
N THR A 154 -10.44 -10.85 6.68
CA THR A 154 -9.63 -10.39 5.54
C THR A 154 -9.47 -11.51 4.50
N ILE A 155 -9.65 -11.16 3.22
CA ILE A 155 -9.43 -12.06 2.09
C ILE A 155 -8.00 -11.85 1.59
N TYR A 156 -7.19 -12.91 1.62
CA TYR A 156 -5.80 -12.85 1.18
C TYR A 156 -5.65 -13.44 -0.22
N ILE A 157 -5.10 -12.64 -1.15
CA ILE A 157 -4.94 -13.00 -2.56
C ILE A 157 -3.46 -13.18 -2.89
N ARG A 158 -3.10 -14.34 -3.47
CA ARG A 158 -1.71 -14.70 -3.85
C ARG A 158 -1.44 -14.63 -5.35
N LYS A 159 -2.48 -14.73 -6.17
CA LYS A 159 -2.40 -14.64 -7.65
C LYS A 159 -3.25 -13.49 -8.19
N PRO A 160 -2.93 -12.24 -7.82
CA PRO A 160 -3.47 -11.09 -8.55
C PRO A 160 -3.04 -11.15 -10.02
N ILE A 161 -3.84 -10.58 -10.92
CA ILE A 161 -3.52 -10.41 -12.33
C ILE A 161 -3.16 -8.96 -12.59
N TYR A 162 -4.04 -8.01 -12.21
CA TYR A 162 -3.79 -6.57 -12.25
C TYR A 162 -4.77 -5.82 -11.33
N ALA A 163 -4.45 -4.57 -11.01
CA ALA A 163 -5.37 -3.65 -10.33
C ALA A 163 -5.93 -2.63 -11.32
N LEU A 164 -7.24 -2.41 -11.32
CA LEU A 164 -7.89 -1.33 -12.07
C LEU A 164 -7.83 -0.04 -11.26
N VAL A 165 -7.13 0.95 -11.80
CA VAL A 165 -6.95 2.26 -11.18
C VAL A 165 -7.47 3.34 -12.10
N GLU A 166 -8.32 4.22 -11.59
CA GLU A 166 -8.75 5.41 -12.30
C GLU A 166 -7.70 6.52 -12.15
N ILE A 167 -7.13 6.95 -13.27
CA ILE A 167 -6.06 7.97 -13.32
C ILE A 167 -6.52 9.11 -14.22
N ASN A 168 -7.08 10.15 -13.60
CA ASN A 168 -7.66 11.29 -14.32
C ASN A 168 -6.64 12.12 -15.09
N THR A 169 -5.37 12.11 -14.65
CA THR A 169 -4.26 12.83 -15.31
C THR A 169 -3.66 12.07 -16.49
N SER A 170 -4.11 10.84 -16.77
CA SER A 170 -3.56 10.05 -17.88
C SER A 170 -3.87 10.72 -19.22
N GLN A 171 -2.91 10.65 -20.14
CA GLN A 171 -3.05 11.17 -21.51
C GLN A 171 -3.65 10.14 -22.48
N LEU A 172 -4.08 8.97 -21.99
CA LEU A 172 -4.86 8.03 -22.79
C LEU A 172 -6.17 8.70 -23.25
N GLU A 173 -6.26 8.96 -24.55
CA GLU A 173 -7.41 9.59 -25.22
C GLU A 173 -8.52 8.56 -25.49
N THR A 174 -8.14 7.31 -25.76
CA THR A 174 -9.07 6.20 -25.98
C THR A 174 -9.19 5.32 -24.74
N SER A 175 -10.37 4.75 -24.55
CA SER A 175 -10.54 3.64 -23.63
C SER A 175 -9.74 2.43 -24.13
N LEU A 176 -9.02 1.79 -23.21
CA LEU A 176 -8.52 0.44 -23.45
C LEU A 176 -9.71 -0.50 -23.67
N ASP A 177 -9.55 -1.50 -24.54
CA ASP A 177 -10.64 -2.36 -25.02
C ASP A 177 -11.53 -2.87 -23.87
N GLY A 178 -12.82 -2.51 -23.91
CA GLY A 178 -13.82 -2.92 -22.92
C GLY A 178 -13.79 -2.20 -21.57
N LEU A 179 -12.84 -1.28 -21.34
CA LEU A 179 -12.75 -0.49 -20.10
C LEU A 179 -13.35 0.91 -20.27
N ARG A 180 -13.73 1.52 -19.14
CA ARG A 180 -14.14 2.93 -19.15
C ARG A 180 -12.94 3.84 -19.38
N PRO A 181 -13.12 5.04 -19.96
CA PRO A 181 -12.04 6.01 -20.08
C PRO A 181 -11.35 6.27 -18.73
N LYS A 182 -10.03 6.50 -18.75
CA LYS A 182 -9.17 6.74 -17.57
C LYS A 182 -9.05 5.58 -16.58
N LEU A 183 -9.70 4.44 -16.83
CA LEU A 183 -9.50 3.22 -16.05
C LEU A 183 -8.34 2.42 -16.65
N ILE A 184 -7.29 2.25 -15.86
CA ILE A 184 -6.01 1.72 -16.33
C ILE A 184 -5.67 0.45 -15.55
N PRO A 185 -5.42 -0.67 -16.24
CA PRO A 185 -4.90 -1.88 -15.60
C PRO A 185 -3.43 -1.67 -15.24
N ILE A 186 -3.15 -1.71 -13.93
CA ILE A 186 -1.81 -1.64 -13.37
C ILE A 186 -1.31 -3.07 -13.16
N PRO A 187 -0.30 -3.52 -13.92
CA PRO A 187 0.20 -4.89 -13.86
C PRO A 187 1.02 -5.12 -12.58
N LEU A 188 1.29 -6.39 -12.31
CA LEU A 188 2.22 -6.76 -11.24
C LEU A 188 3.63 -6.29 -11.52
N ILE A 189 4.31 -5.89 -10.46
CA ILE A 189 5.71 -5.46 -10.49
C ILE A 189 6.55 -6.46 -9.72
N LYS A 190 7.75 -6.73 -10.25
CA LYS A 190 8.74 -7.58 -9.60
C LYS A 190 10.01 -6.78 -9.32
N LYS A 191 10.47 -6.82 -8.07
CA LYS A 191 11.75 -6.25 -7.65
C LYS A 191 12.63 -7.33 -7.04
N GLN A 192 13.91 -7.02 -6.85
CA GLN A 192 14.86 -7.87 -6.14
C GLN A 192 15.45 -7.05 -5.01
N PHE A 193 15.56 -7.63 -3.83
CA PHE A 193 16.20 -7.03 -2.68
C PHE A 193 17.10 -8.05 -1.98
N ALA A 194 18.07 -7.56 -1.22
CA ALA A 194 18.95 -8.40 -0.42
C ALA A 194 18.51 -8.38 1.04
N VAL A 195 18.47 -9.55 1.67
CA VAL A 195 18.15 -9.69 3.09
C VAL A 195 19.15 -10.63 3.76
N SER A 196 19.53 -10.28 5.00
CA SER A 196 20.31 -11.18 5.85
C SER A 196 19.39 -12.15 6.57
N ILE A 197 19.58 -13.46 6.33
CA ILE A 197 18.83 -14.51 7.03
C ILE A 197 19.02 -14.37 8.56
N LYS A 198 20.22 -14.01 9.02
CA LYS A 198 20.48 -13.78 10.46
C LYS A 198 19.58 -12.70 11.05
N GLN A 199 19.39 -11.60 10.31
CA GLN A 199 18.51 -10.49 10.73
C GLN A 199 17.04 -10.92 10.77
N LEU A 200 16.60 -11.81 9.88
CA LEU A 200 15.25 -12.37 9.95
C LEU A 200 15.03 -13.19 11.20
N PHE A 201 16.05 -13.92 11.67
CA PHE A 201 15.96 -14.81 12.84
C PHE A 201 16.37 -14.20 14.17
N GLY A 202 16.86 -12.96 14.20
CA GLY A 202 17.29 -12.29 15.44
C GLY A 202 18.46 -13.01 16.13
N ARG A 203 19.38 -13.59 15.36
CA ARG A 203 20.61 -14.24 15.87
C ARG A 203 21.86 -13.51 15.41
#